data_AF-B8IK35-F1
#
_entry.id   AF-B8IK35-F1
#
_cell.length_a   1.000
_cell.length_b   1.000
_cell.length_c   1.000
_cell.angle_alpha   90.00
_cell.angle_beta   90.00
_cell.angle_gamma   90.00
#
_symmetry.space_group_name_H-M   'P 1'
#
loop_
_entity.id
_entity.type
_entity.pdbx_description
1 polymer ?
#
loop_
_entity_poly.entity_id
_entity_poly.type
_entity_poly.pdbx_seq_one_letter_code
_entity_poly.pdbx_strand_id
1 'polypeptide(L)' 'MTSPGQWQRTLDAILALTDEIARLSPDCADRAMQIARLMRNLEPPPGESCTGAPEADSDTEPEVGALTHALSSQPTRAP' A
#
# COMPACT_ATOMS: atom_id res chain seq x y z
N MET A 1 1.65 5.25 17.90
CA MET A 1 2.97 4.67 17.54
C MET A 1 2.91 4.32 16.07
N THR A 2 3.75 4.93 15.23
CA THR A 2 3.88 4.55 13.83
C THR A 2 4.68 3.25 13.77
N SER A 3 4.06 2.17 13.31
CA SER A 3 4.76 0.91 13.07
C SER A 3 5.88 1.14 12.04
N PRO A 4 7.04 0.44 12.12
CA PRO A 4 8.15 0.59 11.18
C PRO A 4 7.72 0.48 9.71
N GLY A 5 6.77 -0.41 9.39
CA GLY A 5 6.23 -0.55 8.04
C GLY A 5 5.39 0.65 7.58
N GLN A 6 4.69 1.31 8.51
CA GLN A 6 3.96 2.56 8.22
C GLN A 6 4.92 3.74 8.04
N TRP A 7 6.01 3.79 8.81
CA TRP A 7 7.06 4.79 8.66
C TRP A 7 7.72 4.70 7.28
N GLN A 8 8.13 3.49 6.85
CA GLN A 8 8.76 3.30 5.55
C GLN A 8 7.82 3.69 4.40
N ARG A 9 6.55 3.26 4.44
CA ARG A 9 5.54 3.65 3.44
C ARG A 9 5.33 5.15 3.35
N THR A 10 5.34 5.84 4.49
CA THR A 10 5.20 7.30 4.54
C THR A 10 6.42 7.98 3.94
N LEU A 11 7.62 7.47 4.23
CA LEU A 11 8.87 7.95 3.65
C LEU A 11 8.89 7.81 2.13
N ASP A 12 8.50 6.65 1.63
CA ASP A 12 8.42 6.37 0.19
C ASP A 12 7.46 7.34 -0.52
N ALA A 13 6.27 7.55 0.06
CA ALA A 13 5.29 8.49 -0.46
C ALA A 13 5.83 9.94 -0.52
N ILE A 14 6.54 10.38 0.53
CA ILE A 14 7.15 11.72 0.55
C ILE A 14 8.24 11.84 -0.53
N LEU A 15 9.07 10.81 -0.70
CA LEU A 15 10.11 10.81 -1.74
C LEU A 15 9.51 10.87 -3.15
N ALA A 16 8.43 10.11 -3.40
CA ALA A 16 7.72 10.12 -4.67
C ALA A 16 7.14 11.51 -4.99
N LEU A 17 6.46 12.15 -4.02
CA LEU A 17 5.93 13.51 -4.17
C LEU A 17 7.04 14.54 -4.42
N THR A 18 8.17 14.38 -3.73
CA THR A 18 9.30 15.30 -3.86
C THR A 18 9.91 15.21 -5.26
N ASP A 19 10.04 14.00 -5.80
CA ASP A 19 10.53 13.77 -7.17
C ASP A 19 9.52 14.26 -8.24
N GLU A 20 8.23 14.10 -7.98
CA GLU A 20 7.18 14.68 -8.83
C GLU A 20 7.26 16.22 -8.86
N ILE A 21 7.42 16.87 -7.70
CA ILE A 21 7.59 18.34 -7.62
C ILE A 21 8.83 18.79 -8.40
N ALA A 22 9.95 18.08 -8.28
CA ALA A 22 11.17 18.41 -9.01
C ALA A 22 11.00 18.32 -10.53
N ARG A 23 10.19 17.38 -11.01
CA ARG A 23 9.86 17.21 -12.43
C ARG A 23 8.88 18.27 -12.93
N LEU A 24 7.91 18.66 -12.12
CA LEU A 24 6.90 19.67 -12.48
C LEU A 24 7.47 21.10 -12.46
N SER A 25 8.40 21.38 -11.56
CA SER A 25 8.99 22.71 -11.39
C SER A 25 10.51 22.63 -11.24
N PRO A 26 11.28 22.97 -12.29
CA PRO A 26 12.74 22.95 -12.23
C PRO A 26 13.30 23.96 -11.21
N ASP A 27 12.59 25.08 -10.95
CA ASP A 27 12.93 26.03 -9.88
C ASP A 27 12.82 25.40 -8.48
N CYS A 28 11.98 24.37 -8.31
CA CYS A 28 11.83 23.64 -7.07
C CYS A 28 12.74 22.41 -6.98
N ALA A 29 13.38 21.98 -8.07
CA ALA A 29 14.13 20.72 -8.13
C ALA A 29 15.27 20.64 -7.11
N ASP A 30 16.03 21.71 -6.93
CA ASP A 30 17.11 21.75 -5.93
C ASP A 30 16.56 21.62 -4.51
N ARG A 31 15.49 22.37 -4.20
CA ARG A 31 14.81 22.34 -2.88
C ARG A 31 14.20 20.97 -2.61
N ALA A 32 13.60 20.35 -3.62
CA ALA A 32 13.05 19.01 -3.56
C ALA A 32 14.15 17.97 -3.30
N MET A 33 15.27 18.02 -4.03
CA MET A 33 16.39 17.13 -3.77
C MET A 33 16.97 17.30 -2.35
N GLN A 34 17.00 18.52 -1.81
CA GLN A 34 17.39 18.75 -0.41
C GLN A 34 16.43 18.05 0.57
N ILE A 35 15.11 18.16 0.37
CA ILE A 35 14.11 17.46 1.18
C ILE A 35 14.31 15.94 1.10
N ALA A 36 14.50 15.40 -0.10
CA ALA A 36 14.73 13.96 -0.28
C ALA A 36 15.99 13.46 0.48
N ARG A 37 17.06 14.26 0.51
CA ARG A 37 18.27 13.93 1.29
C ARG A 37 18.02 13.96 2.79
N LEU A 38 17.30 14.97 3.29
CA LEU A 38 16.94 15.06 4.70
C LEU A 38 16.07 13.88 5.14
N MET A 39 15.07 13.53 4.33
CA MET A 39 14.18 12.39 4.58
C MET A 39 14.94 11.06 4.63
N ARG A 40 15.95 10.85 3.78
CA ARG A 40 16.78 9.64 3.81
C ARG A 40 17.67 9.53 5.04
N ASN A 41 17.96 10.65 5.70
CA ASN A 41 18.75 10.70 6.93
C ASN A 41 17.90 10.63 8.20
N LEU A 42 16.56 10.60 8.08
CA LEU A 42 15.68 10.37 9.21
C LEU A 42 15.83 8.91 9.66
N GLU A 43 16.19 8.72 10.93
CA GLU A 43 16.16 7.38 11.53
C GLU A 43 14.72 6.90 11.68
N PRO A 44 14.48 5.58 11.50
CA PRO A 44 13.20 4.99 11.86
C PRO A 44 12.91 5.21 13.36
N PRO A 45 11.64 5.37 13.74
CA PRO A 45 11.28 5.45 15.15
C PRO A 45 11.80 4.20 15.88
N PRO A 46 12.35 4.34 17.10
CA PRO A 46 12.83 3.20 17.86
C PRO A 46 11.64 2.29 18.18
N GLY A 47 11.58 1.15 17.50
CA GLY A 47 10.49 0.18 17.62
C GLY A 47 10.80 -1.08 16.83
N GLU A 48 11.32 -2.07 17.55
CA GLU A 48 11.49 -3.49 17.20
C GLU A 48 11.91 -3.78 15.75
N SER A 49 13.20 -4.07 15.56
CA SER A 49 13.74 -4.79 14.41
C SER A 49 13.02 -6.14 14.26
N CYS A 50 11.81 -6.14 13.72
CA CYS A 50 11.07 -7.33 13.39
C CYS A 50 11.68 -7.90 12.11
N THR A 51 12.70 -8.73 12.31
CA THR A 51 13.15 -9.70 11.32
C THR A 51 11.95 -10.61 11.05
N GLY A 52 11.20 -10.32 10.00
CA GLY A 52 9.94 -11.00 9.70
C GLY A 52 9.26 -10.43 8.47
N ALA A 53 9.93 -10.53 7.32
CA ALA A 53 9.23 -10.65 6.04
C ALA A 53 9.19 -12.16 5.70
N PRO A 54 8.17 -12.69 5.01
CA PRO A 54 7.22 -11.97 4.17
C PRO A 54 5.76 -12.11 4.66
N GLU A 55 5.02 -11.00 4.67
CA GLU A 55 3.58 -11.13 4.44
C GLU A 55 3.44 -11.56 2.98
N ALA A 56 3.18 -12.86 2.81
CA ALA A 56 2.82 -13.43 1.54
C ALA A 56 1.51 -12.75 1.08
N ASP A 57 1.67 -11.95 0.04
CA ASP A 57 0.70 -11.77 -1.02
C ASP A 57 -0.17 -13.04 -1.16
N SER A 58 -1.40 -12.98 -0.68
CA SER A 58 -2.47 -13.88 -1.13
C SER A 58 -3.35 -13.05 -2.03
N ASP A 59 -2.88 -12.91 -3.27
CA ASP A 59 -3.70 -12.84 -4.46
C ASP A 59 -4.94 -13.73 -4.26
N THR A 60 -6.08 -13.11 -3.93
CA THR A 60 -7.37 -13.78 -4.03
C THR A 60 -7.81 -13.60 -5.47
N GLU A 61 -7.46 -14.59 -6.30
CA GLU A 61 -8.09 -14.77 -7.62
C GLU A 61 -9.62 -14.69 -7.47
N PRO A 62 -10.35 -13.98 -8.34
CA PRO A 62 -11.79 -14.10 -8.38
C PRO A 62 -12.12 -15.48 -9.00
N GLU A 63 -12.39 -16.48 -8.15
CA GLU A 63 -12.93 -17.76 -8.59
C GLU A 63 -14.33 -17.55 -9.18
N VAL A 64 -14.36 -17.28 -10.49
CA VAL A 64 -15.55 -17.37 -11.31
C VAL A 64 -15.87 -18.85 -11.57
N GLY A 65 -16.79 -19.38 -10.77
CA GLY A 65 -17.68 -20.46 -11.21
C GLY A 65 -17.57 -21.78 -10.49
N ALA A 66 -18.36 -21.97 -9.43
CA ALA A 66 -18.84 -23.30 -9.01
C ALA A 66 -20.03 -23.25 -8.01
N LEU A 67 -21.12 -22.51 -8.29
CA LEU A 67 -22.38 -22.70 -7.54
C LEU A 67 -23.62 -22.72 -8.44
N THR A 68 -23.51 -23.35 -9.61
CA THR A 68 -24.67 -23.83 -10.39
C THR A 68 -24.91 -25.30 -10.11
N HIS A 69 -25.37 -25.67 -8.91
CA HIS A 69 -26.18 -26.87 -8.70
C HIS A 69 -26.78 -26.90 -7.29
N ALA A 70 -28.07 -27.24 -7.20
CA ALA A 70 -28.93 -27.27 -6.00
C ALA A 70 -29.35 -25.87 -5.52
N LEU A 71 -30.48 -25.32 -5.98
CA LEU A 71 -31.82 -25.82 -5.61
C LEU A 71 -32.84 -25.54 -6.72
N SER A 72 -32.95 -26.48 -7.67
CA SER A 72 -34.24 -26.73 -8.33
C SER A 72 -35.07 -27.60 -7.41
N SER A 73 -35.95 -26.98 -6.61
CA SER A 73 -37.14 -27.62 -6.04
C SER A 73 -38.13 -26.53 -5.63
N GLN A 74 -38.85 -26.01 -6.63
CA GLN A 74 -40.20 -25.46 -6.44
C GLN A 74 -41.16 -26.63 -6.11
N PRO A 75 -42.25 -26.43 -5.34
CA PRO A 75 -43.47 -25.90 -5.97
C PRO A 75 -44.39 -25.03 -5.08
N THR A 76 -44.97 -24.00 -5.70
CA THR A 76 -46.42 -23.68 -5.73
C THR A 76 -47.21 -23.63 -4.41
N ARG A 77 -47.86 -22.48 -4.14
CA ARG A 77 -49.34 -22.33 -4.13
C ARG A 77 -49.80 -21.02 -3.44
N ALA A 78 -50.51 -20.21 -4.23
CA ALA A 78 -51.35 -19.04 -3.89
C ALA A 78 -52.65 -19.45 -3.14
N PRO A 79 -53.60 -18.56 -2.77
CA PRO A 79 -53.68 -17.10 -2.89
C PRO A 79 -53.66 -16.31 -1.58
#